data_AF-A0A357NH39-F1
#
_entry.id   AF-A0A357NH39-F1
#
_cell.length_a   1.000
_cell.length_b   1.000
_cell.length_c   1.000
_cell.angle_alpha   90.00
_cell.angle_beta   90.00
_cell.angle_gamma   90.00
#
_symmetry.space_group_name_H-M   'P 1'
#
loop_
_entity.id
_entity.type
_entity.pdbx_description
1 polymer ?
#
loop_
_entity_poly.entity_id
_entity_poly.type
_entity_poly.pdbx_seq_one_letter_code
_entity_poly.pdbx_strand_id
1 'polypeptide(L)' 'MTKPRTILHAFRKKAGLTQQQLADAAGLSLRYIQNLESGERDLLKLNLQAGLALADALGVAPHALLSENDS' A
#
# COMPACT_ATOMS: atom_id res chain seq x y z
N MET A 1 8.53 6.03 -19.45
CA MET A 1 7.10 5.82 -19.12
C MET A 1 6.95 5.77 -17.62
N THR A 2 6.14 6.66 -17.04
CA THR A 2 5.84 6.65 -15.61
C THR A 2 4.83 5.53 -15.35
N LYS A 3 5.16 4.55 -14.49
CA LYS A 3 4.20 3.50 -14.13
C LYS A 3 2.98 4.10 -13.41
N PRO A 4 1.76 3.59 -13.63
CA PRO A 4 0.59 4.02 -12.88
C PRO A 4 0.79 3.75 -11.39
N ARG A 5 0.40 4.71 -10.55
CA ARG A 5 0.48 4.60 -9.08
C ARG A 5 -0.66 3.71 -8.59
N THR A 6 -0.38 2.84 -7.62
CA THR A 6 -1.38 1.88 -7.13
C THR A 6 -2.38 2.49 -6.15
N ILE A 7 -3.46 1.77 -5.84
CA ILE A 7 -4.43 2.19 -4.83
C ILE A 7 -3.81 2.42 -3.45
N LEU A 8 -2.74 1.69 -3.13
CA LEU A 8 -1.97 1.91 -1.91
C LEU A 8 -1.38 3.32 -1.85
N HIS A 9 -0.86 3.81 -2.97
CA HIS A 9 -0.34 5.17 -3.06
C HIS A 9 -1.45 6.20 -2.81
N ALA A 10 -2.65 5.98 -3.35
CA ALA A 10 -3.78 6.88 -3.13
C ALA A 10 -4.18 6.93 -1.64
N PHE A 11 -4.35 5.79 -0.98
CA PHE A 11 -4.67 5.74 0.45
C PHE A 11 -3.58 6.35 1.31
N ARG A 12 -2.30 6.04 1.05
CA ARG A 12 -1.19 6.63 1.80
C ARG A 12 -1.20 8.16 1.70
N LYS A 13 -1.37 8.70 0.50
CA LYS A 13 -1.44 10.15 0.27
C LYS A 13 -2.63 10.78 0.98
N LYS A 14 -3.80 10.11 0.98
CA LYS A 14 -4.99 10.54 1.73
C LYS A 14 -4.76 10.54 3.24
N ALA A 15 -3.99 9.58 3.75
CA ALA A 15 -3.58 9.50 5.16
C ALA A 15 -2.47 10.49 5.54
N GLY A 16 -1.93 11.27 4.59
CA GLY A 16 -0.86 12.25 4.87
C GLY A 16 0.50 11.65 5.20
N LEU A 17 0.71 10.35 4.94
CA LEU A 17 1.93 9.63 5.30
C LEU A 17 2.98 9.69 4.18
N THR A 18 4.26 9.74 4.55
CA THR A 18 5.38 9.39 3.67
C THR A 18 5.47 7.87 3.49
N GLN A 19 6.20 7.38 2.48
CA GLN A 19 6.41 5.94 2.30
C GLN A 19 7.12 5.30 3.51
N GLN A 20 8.07 6.02 4.13
CA GLN A 20 8.76 5.57 5.33
C GLN A 20 7.79 5.45 6.52
N GLN A 21 6.93 6.45 6.73
CA GLN A 21 5.95 6.41 7.82
C GLN A 21 4.95 5.26 7.66
N LEU A 22 4.50 4.96 6.44
CA LEU A 22 3.66 3.79 6.19
C LEU A 22 4.41 2.48 6.45
N ALA A 23 5.67 2.39 6.04
CA ALA A 23 6.52 1.23 6.27
C ALA A 23 6.68 0.96 7.77
N ASP A 24 7.02 2.01 8.54
CA ASP A 24 7.18 1.94 9.99
C ASP A 24 5.88 1.54 10.68
N ALA A 25 4.74 2.15 10.30
CA ALA A 25 3.43 1.86 10.89
C ALA A 25 2.95 0.43 10.58
N ALA A 26 3.25 -0.10 9.39
CA ALA A 26 2.86 -1.45 8.98
C ALA A 26 3.88 -2.54 9.38
N GLY A 27 5.03 -2.17 9.97
CA GLY A 27 6.10 -3.12 10.27
C GLY A 27 6.73 -3.74 9.01
N LEU A 28 6.75 -3.00 7.89
CA LEU A 28 7.28 -3.44 6.60
C LEU A 28 8.52 -2.60 6.23
N SER A 29 9.32 -3.08 5.27
CA SER A 29 10.46 -2.28 4.80
C SER A 29 10.03 -1.19 3.82
N LEU A 30 10.76 -0.07 3.77
CA LEU A 30 10.53 0.99 2.78
C LEU A 30 10.50 0.43 1.34
N ARG A 31 11.44 -0.47 1.02
CA ARG A 31 11.51 -1.12 -0.30
C ARG A 31 10.26 -1.94 -0.60
N TYR A 32 9.65 -2.56 0.41
CA TYR A 32 8.39 -3.29 0.26
C TYR A 32 7.26 -2.35 -0.18
N ILE A 33 7.12 -1.20 0.49
CA ILE A 33 6.15 -0.16 0.14
C ILE A 33 6.40 0.40 -1.26
N GLN A 34 7.66 0.69 -1.60
CA GLN A 34 8.04 1.18 -2.93
C GLN A 34 7.65 0.20 -4.05
N ASN A 35 7.91 -1.10 -3.84
CA ASN A 35 7.56 -2.14 -4.80
C ASN A 35 6.04 -2.30 -4.97
N LEU A 36 5.26 -2.14 -3.89
CA LEU A 36 3.80 -2.12 -3.96
C LEU A 36 3.26 -0.88 -4.68
N GLU A 37 3.79 0.31 -4.40
CA GLU A 37 3.33 1.55 -5.02
C GLU A 37 3.75 1.72 -6.48
N SER A 38 4.80 1.00 -6.90
CA SER A 38 5.27 0.96 -8.29
C SER A 38 4.62 -0.16 -9.12
N GLY A 39 3.83 -1.04 -8.48
CA GLY A 39 3.26 -2.22 -9.11
C GLY A 39 4.28 -3.33 -9.44
N GLU A 40 5.52 -3.23 -8.97
CA GLU A 40 6.49 -4.33 -9.06
C GLU A 40 6.05 -5.53 -8.20
N ARG A 41 5.38 -5.26 -7.08
CA ARG A 41 4.68 -6.24 -6.27
C ARG A 41 3.18 -6.01 -6.38
N ASP A 42 2.46 -7.08 -6.68
CA ASP A 42 1.00 -7.08 -6.71
C ASP A 42 0.43 -7.09 -5.30
N LEU A 43 -0.46 -6.14 -5.02
CA LEU A 43 -1.09 -5.97 -3.72
C LEU A 43 -2.09 -7.08 -3.41
N LEU A 44 -2.71 -7.66 -4.45
CA LEU A 44 -3.64 -8.79 -4.31
C LEU A 44 -2.94 -10.10 -3.95
N LYS A 45 -1.61 -10.16 -4.09
CA LYS A 45 -0.78 -11.34 -3.75
C LYS A 45 -0.12 -11.23 -2.37
N LEU A 46 -0.50 -10.24 -1.57
CA LEU A 46 -0.02 -10.11 -0.20
C LEU A 46 -0.55 -11.26 0.65
N ASN A 47 0.27 -11.70 1.62
CA ASN A 47 -0.25 -12.56 2.67
C ASN A 47 -1.19 -11.75 3.58
N LEU A 48 -2.07 -12.44 4.30
CA LEU A 48 -3.08 -11.81 5.14
C LEU A 48 -2.48 -10.84 6.17
N GLN A 49 -1.36 -11.21 6.79
CA GLN A 49 -0.69 -10.38 7.81
C GLN A 49 -0.25 -9.03 7.25
N ALA A 50 0.40 -9.01 6.09
CA ALA A 50 0.84 -7.78 5.44
C ALA A 50 -0.35 -6.93 4.97
N GLY A 51 -1.41 -7.56 4.45
CA GLY A 51 -2.64 -6.87 4.05
C GLY A 51 -3.32 -6.18 5.24
N LEU A 52 -3.46 -6.87 6.37
CA LEU A 52 -4.05 -6.31 7.60
C LEU A 52 -3.18 -5.19 8.17
N ALA A 53 -1.87 -5.37 8.26
CA ALA A 53 -0.96 -4.35 8.78
C ALA A 53 -1.01 -3.06 7.96
N LEU A 54 -1.13 -3.15 6.62
CA LEU A 54 -1.32 -1.99 5.76
C LEU A 54 -2.68 -1.32 5.99
N ALA A 55 -3.75 -2.11 6.12
CA ALA A 55 -5.09 -1.59 6.38
C ALA A 55 -5.16 -0.83 7.71
N ASP A 56 -4.60 -1.40 8.78
CA ASP A 56 -4.52 -0.80 10.10
C ASP A 56 -3.69 0.50 10.08
N ALA A 57 -2.52 0.48 9.45
CA ALA A 57 -1.66 1.66 9.32
C ALA A 57 -2.31 2.81 8.53
N LEU A 58 -3.22 2.49 7.59
CA LEU A 58 -3.94 3.46 6.78
C LEU A 58 -5.29 3.87 7.39
N GLY A 59 -5.74 3.20 8.45
CA GLY A 59 -7.06 3.44 9.05
C GLY A 59 -8.22 3.11 8.10
N VAL A 60 -8.06 2.08 7.26
CA VAL A 60 -9.09 1.66 6.29
C VAL A 60 -9.45 0.20 6.50
N ALA A 61 -10.63 -0.20 6.04
CA ALA A 61 -11.00 -1.60 6.04
C ALA A 61 -10.15 -2.39 5.01
N PRO A 62 -9.73 -3.64 5.28
CA PRO A 62 -8.84 -4.40 4.40
C PRO A 62 -9.37 -4.55 2.95
N HIS A 63 -10.68 -4.68 2.77
CA HIS A 63 -11.30 -4.80 1.45
C HIS A 63 -11.14 -3.53 0.60
N ALA A 64 -10.89 -2.36 1.21
CA ALA A 64 -10.62 -1.13 0.48
C ALA A 64 -9.29 -1.21 -0.30
N LEU A 65 -8.36 -2.07 0.12
CA LEU A 65 -7.10 -2.33 -0.59
C LEU A 65 -7.28 -3.31 -1.76
N LEU A 66 -8.47 -3.91 -1.95
CA LEU A 66 -8.73 -4.91 -2.98
C LEU A 66 -9.30 -4.32 -4.28
N SER A 67 -9.69 -3.04 -4.31
CA SER A 67 -10.15 -2.40 -5.54
C SER A 67 -9.03 -2.34 -6.57
N GLU A 68 -9.34 -2.74 -7.80
CA GLU A 68 -8.41 -2.67 -8.92
C GLU A 68 -7.87 -1.25 -9.06
N ASN A 69 -6.57 -1.14 -9.36
CA ASN A 69 -5.93 0.13 -9.65
C ASN A 69 -6.76 0.86 -10.71
N ASP A 70 -7.25 2.06 -10.38
CA ASP A 70 -7.81 2.97 -11.37
C ASP A 70 -6.82 3.07 -12.54
N SER A 71 -7.33 2.73 -13.73
CA SER A 71 -6.60 2.72 -15.00
C SER A 71 -6.03 4.09 -15.37
#